data_AF-A0A7S0YJL2-F1
#
_entry.id   AF-A0A7S0YJL2-F1
#
_cell.length_a   1.000
_cell.length_b   1.000
_cell.length_c   1.000
_cell.angle_alpha   90.00
_cell.angle_beta   90.00
_cell.angle_gamma   90.00
#
_symmetry.space_group_name_H-M   'P 1'
#
loop_
_entity.id
_entity.type
_entity.pdbx_description
1 polymer ?
#
loop_
_entity_poly.entity_id
_entity_poly.type
_entity_poly.pdbx_seq_one_letter_code
_entity_poly.pdbx_strand_id
1 'polypeptide(L)'
;AKVVDGFKKLYVTKWHGFDPSEMCFATLMMEGTKEQVAAQYKRICQIAGQFRGLDAGSENGYRGYFLTFMIAYLRDFGVNFSFIAESFETTIPWSNVMMVCEGVKKRVKEACLQAGVRSDPFVSSRVTQLYDTGACIYFYFGFSWKGVRDPVATFTAVEDAAREEILALGGALSHHHG
;
A
#
# COMPACT_ATOMS: atom_id res chain seq x y z
N ALA A 1 -14.59 -25.79 4.04
CA ALA A 1 -14.22 -24.35 3.99
C ALA A 1 -13.78 -23.86 5.38
N LYS A 2 -14.70 -23.55 6.31
CA LYS A 2 -14.39 -22.92 7.62
C LYS A 2 -13.31 -23.60 8.47
N VAL A 3 -13.25 -24.93 8.49
CA VAL A 3 -12.24 -25.68 9.26
C VAL A 3 -10.83 -25.49 8.67
N VAL A 4 -10.70 -25.59 7.34
CA VAL A 4 -9.43 -25.40 6.62
C VAL A 4 -8.93 -23.96 6.75
N ASP A 5 -9.83 -22.98 6.70
CA ASP A 5 -9.48 -21.57 6.89
C ASP A 5 -9.04 -21.27 8.33
N GLY A 6 -9.68 -21.92 9.32
CA GLY A 6 -9.25 -21.87 10.71
C GLY A 6 -7.84 -22.42 10.92
N PHE A 7 -7.52 -23.56 10.28
CA PHE A 7 -6.17 -24.15 10.33
C PHE A 7 -5.12 -23.27 9.63
N LYS A 8 -5.41 -22.72 8.46
CA LYS A 8 -4.51 -21.78 7.77
C LYS A 8 -4.22 -20.56 8.63
N LYS A 9 -5.25 -19.98 9.25
CA LYS A 9 -5.09 -18.85 10.17
C LYS A 9 -4.19 -19.22 11.35
N LEU A 10 -4.41 -20.38 11.95
CA LEU A 10 -3.60 -20.85 13.08
C LEU A 10 -2.14 -21.12 12.66
N TYR A 11 -1.93 -21.66 11.47
CA TYR A 11 -0.61 -21.95 10.92
C TYR A 11 0.19 -20.67 10.65
N VAL A 12 -0.41 -19.69 9.97
CA VAL A 12 0.25 -18.41 9.69
C VAL A 12 0.54 -17.63 10.98
N THR A 13 -0.43 -17.56 11.89
CA THR A 13 -0.31 -16.71 13.10
C THR A 13 0.44 -17.37 14.25
N LYS A 14 0.22 -18.66 14.54
CA LYS A 14 0.82 -19.34 15.70
C LYS A 14 2.07 -20.13 15.36
N TRP A 15 2.13 -20.79 14.21
CA TRP A 15 3.29 -21.61 13.84
C TRP A 15 4.40 -20.75 13.23
N HIS A 16 4.06 -19.89 12.27
CA HIS A 16 5.00 -18.98 11.64
C HIS A 16 5.13 -17.62 12.36
N GLY A 17 4.25 -17.34 13.32
CA GLY A 17 4.37 -16.18 14.21
C GLY A 17 4.06 -14.84 13.56
N PHE A 18 3.32 -14.81 12.43
CA PHE A 18 2.92 -13.56 11.80
C PHE A 18 1.85 -12.85 12.63
N ASP A 19 2.07 -11.58 12.96
CA ASP A 19 1.04 -10.68 13.46
C ASP A 19 0.15 -10.19 12.30
N PRO A 20 -1.16 -10.50 12.29
CA PRO A 20 -2.06 -10.04 11.23
C PRO A 20 -2.16 -8.52 11.08
N SER A 21 -1.81 -7.75 12.11
CA SER A 21 -1.81 -6.29 12.09
C SER A 21 -0.54 -5.67 11.51
N GLU A 22 0.55 -6.46 11.39
CA GLU A 22 1.85 -6.01 10.91
C GLU A 22 2.29 -6.71 9.61
N MET A 23 1.70 -7.87 9.29
CA MET A 23 2.08 -8.64 8.11
C MET A 23 1.83 -7.88 6.80
N CYS A 24 2.71 -8.09 5.83
CA CYS A 24 2.62 -7.51 4.49
C CYS A 24 2.50 -8.60 3.43
N PHE A 25 1.93 -8.26 2.28
CA PHE A 25 1.82 -9.16 1.13
C PHE A 25 2.62 -8.62 -0.05
N ALA A 26 3.33 -9.52 -0.74
CA ALA A 26 3.91 -9.28 -2.06
C ALA A 26 3.16 -10.12 -3.09
N THR A 27 2.51 -9.47 -4.06
CA THR A 27 1.85 -10.14 -5.18
C THR A 27 2.83 -10.24 -6.35
N LEU A 28 2.94 -11.43 -6.93
CA LEU A 28 3.85 -11.72 -8.04
C LEU A 28 3.07 -12.21 -9.26
N MET A 29 3.37 -11.66 -10.43
CA MET A 29 2.93 -12.13 -11.74
C MET A 29 4.17 -12.42 -12.54
N MET A 30 4.18 -13.58 -13.17
CA MET A 30 5.31 -14.03 -13.97
C MET A 30 4.78 -14.64 -15.25
N GLU A 31 5.39 -14.24 -16.36
CA GLU A 31 5.01 -14.65 -17.71
C GLU A 31 6.26 -15.12 -18.45
N GLY A 32 6.09 -16.06 -19.38
CA GLY A 32 7.19 -16.73 -20.09
C GLY A 32 6.89 -18.21 -20.32
N THR A 33 7.90 -19.00 -20.68
CA THR A 33 7.72 -20.45 -20.74
C THR A 33 7.51 -21.03 -19.35
N LYS A 34 6.88 -22.21 -19.28
CA LYS A 34 6.65 -22.92 -18.02
C LYS A 34 7.94 -23.16 -17.25
N GLU A 35 9.03 -23.47 -17.95
CA GLU A 35 10.35 -23.74 -17.39
C GLU A 35 10.97 -22.47 -16.80
N GLN A 36 10.86 -21.34 -17.50
CA GLN A 36 11.35 -20.04 -17.03
C GLN A 36 10.61 -19.60 -15.77
N VAL A 37 9.27 -19.65 -15.81
CA VAL A 37 8.40 -19.32 -14.67
C VAL A 37 8.74 -20.21 -13.47
N ALA A 38 8.84 -21.53 -13.66
CA ALA A 38 9.18 -22.44 -12.57
C ALA A 38 10.56 -22.15 -11.94
N ALA A 39 11.57 -21.85 -12.77
CA ALA A 39 12.91 -21.52 -12.31
C ALA A 39 12.96 -20.19 -11.54
N GLN A 40 12.32 -19.15 -12.06
CA GLN A 40 12.24 -17.83 -11.41
C GLN A 40 11.43 -17.89 -10.11
N TYR A 41 10.29 -18.58 -10.10
CA TYR A 41 9.46 -18.75 -8.91
C TYR A 41 10.27 -19.35 -7.76
N LYS A 42 10.95 -20.47 -8.05
CA LYS A 42 11.80 -21.15 -7.07
C LYS A 42 12.87 -20.22 -6.51
N ARG A 43 13.50 -19.40 -7.36
CA ARG A 43 14.53 -18.45 -6.93
C ARG A 43 13.95 -17.36 -6.03
N ILE A 44 12.80 -16.80 -6.38
CA ILE A 44 12.13 -15.77 -5.57
C ILE A 44 11.71 -16.35 -4.21
N CYS A 45 11.08 -17.52 -4.17
CA CYS A 45 10.69 -18.17 -2.91
C CYS A 45 11.89 -18.49 -2.01
N GLN A 46 13.03 -18.90 -2.59
CA GLN A 46 14.27 -19.12 -1.84
C GLN A 46 14.77 -17.84 -1.19
N ILE A 47 14.78 -16.71 -1.91
CA ILE A 47 15.19 -15.41 -1.37
C ILE A 47 14.19 -14.97 -0.29
N ALA A 48 12.89 -15.02 -0.59
CA ALA A 48 11.83 -14.65 0.36
C ALA A 48 11.94 -15.44 1.68
N GLY A 49 12.25 -16.75 1.60
CA GLY A 49 12.44 -17.60 2.77
C GLY A 49 13.58 -17.13 3.70
N GLN A 50 14.63 -16.48 3.17
CA GLN A 50 15.70 -15.89 4.00
C GLN A 50 15.19 -14.73 4.87
N PHE A 51 14.12 -14.07 4.43
CA PHE A 51 13.44 -12.99 5.15
C PHE A 51 12.17 -13.45 5.86
N ARG A 52 12.03 -14.76 6.12
CA ARG A 52 10.85 -15.41 6.73
C ARG A 52 9.57 -15.30 5.88
N GLY A 53 9.69 -15.00 4.59
CA GLY A 53 8.58 -14.99 3.65
C GLY A 53 7.97 -16.38 3.48
N LEU A 54 6.64 -16.43 3.38
CA LEU A 54 5.86 -17.65 3.18
C LEU A 54 5.08 -17.55 1.88
N ASP A 55 5.06 -18.64 1.11
CA ASP A 55 4.19 -18.75 -0.06
C ASP A 55 2.71 -18.74 0.38
N ALA A 56 2.00 -17.69 0.00
CA ALA A 56 0.59 -17.48 0.33
C ALA A 56 -0.37 -18.01 -0.76
N GLY A 57 0.14 -18.69 -1.79
CA GLY A 57 -0.65 -19.27 -2.88
C GLY A 57 -1.04 -18.29 -3.99
N SER A 58 -1.14 -18.81 -5.21
CA SER A 58 -1.39 -18.04 -6.44
C SER A 58 -2.76 -17.36 -6.50
N GLU A 59 -3.77 -17.88 -5.80
CA GLU A 59 -5.12 -17.29 -5.76
C GLU A 59 -5.10 -15.87 -5.16
N ASN A 60 -4.30 -15.63 -4.12
CA ASN A 60 -4.14 -14.30 -3.52
C ASN A 60 -3.43 -13.34 -4.50
N GLY A 61 -2.44 -13.83 -5.24
CA GLY A 61 -1.80 -13.09 -6.33
C GLY A 61 -2.82 -12.64 -7.36
N TYR A 62 -3.60 -13.58 -7.91
CA TYR A 62 -4.64 -13.28 -8.90
C TYR A 62 -5.65 -12.24 -8.41
N ARG A 63 -6.16 -12.38 -7.17
CA ARG A 63 -7.08 -11.41 -6.57
C ARG A 63 -6.46 -10.03 -6.44
N GLY A 64 -5.20 -9.95 -6.02
CA GLY A 64 -4.47 -8.69 -5.89
C GLY A 64 -4.31 -7.96 -7.23
N TYR A 65 -3.94 -8.69 -8.30
CA TYR A 65 -3.87 -8.14 -9.66
C TYR A 65 -5.24 -7.72 -10.19
N PHE A 66 -6.28 -8.53 -9.99
CA PHE A 66 -7.63 -8.16 -10.40
C PHE A 66 -8.11 -6.89 -9.70
N LEU A 67 -7.81 -6.74 -8.41
CA LEU A 67 -8.23 -5.59 -7.61
C LEU A 67 -7.65 -4.26 -8.12
N THR A 68 -6.51 -4.26 -8.83
CA THR A 68 -5.96 -3.01 -9.39
C THR A 68 -6.89 -2.37 -10.42
N PHE A 69 -7.68 -3.17 -11.14
CA PHE A 69 -8.66 -2.67 -12.10
C PHE A 69 -9.96 -2.21 -11.44
N MET A 70 -10.21 -2.66 -10.20
CA MET A 70 -11.46 -2.41 -9.48
C MET A 70 -11.37 -1.25 -8.48
N ILE A 71 -10.17 -0.96 -7.95
CA ILE A 71 -9.98 0.05 -6.90
C ILE A 71 -10.54 1.43 -7.29
N ALA A 72 -10.45 1.82 -8.56
CA ALA A 72 -10.97 3.12 -9.02
C ALA A 72 -12.48 3.29 -8.75
N TYR A 73 -13.27 2.22 -8.87
CA TYR A 73 -14.72 2.25 -8.62
C TYR A 73 -15.07 2.44 -7.13
N LEU A 74 -14.11 2.21 -6.23
CA LEU A 74 -14.33 2.45 -4.80
C LEU A 74 -14.45 3.95 -4.49
N ARG A 75 -13.93 4.83 -5.35
CA ARG A 75 -14.06 6.29 -5.21
C ARG A 75 -15.53 6.70 -5.23
N ASP A 76 -16.24 6.36 -6.30
CA ASP A 76 -17.66 6.70 -6.46
C ASP A 76 -18.52 6.06 -5.36
N PHE A 77 -18.18 4.82 -4.98
CA PHE A 77 -18.81 4.17 -3.84
C PHE A 77 -18.60 4.97 -2.55
N GLY A 78 -17.37 5.35 -2.22
CA GLY A 78 -17.03 6.11 -1.02
C GLY A 78 -17.71 7.47 -0.95
N VAL A 79 -17.85 8.16 -2.08
CA VAL A 79 -18.55 9.45 -2.18
C VAL A 79 -19.99 9.35 -1.68
N ASN A 80 -20.70 8.25 -1.97
CA ASN A 80 -22.05 8.01 -1.48
C ASN A 80 -22.14 7.91 0.06
N PHE A 81 -21.01 7.71 0.75
CA PHE A 81 -20.94 7.56 2.21
C PHE A 81 -20.13 8.67 2.90
N SER A 82 -19.97 9.81 2.22
CA SER A 82 -19.21 10.96 2.73
C SER A 82 -17.73 10.66 2.97
N PHE A 83 -17.11 9.88 2.09
CA PHE A 83 -15.69 9.54 2.12
C PHE A 83 -15.00 9.99 0.82
N ILE A 84 -13.96 10.83 0.95
CA ILE A 84 -13.15 11.33 -0.17
C ILE A 84 -11.79 10.66 -0.12
N ALA A 85 -11.25 10.26 -1.27
CA ALA A 85 -9.94 9.64 -1.36
C ALA A 85 -9.30 9.83 -2.73
N GLU A 86 -7.98 9.97 -2.72
CA GLU A 86 -7.12 10.00 -3.91
C GLU A 86 -5.91 9.10 -3.67
N SER A 87 -5.23 8.75 -4.75
CA SER A 87 -3.91 8.13 -4.68
C SER A 87 -2.85 9.09 -5.17
N PHE A 88 -1.65 8.95 -4.61
CA PHE A 88 -0.48 9.72 -5.00
C PHE A 88 0.77 8.86 -4.86
N GLU A 89 1.88 9.31 -5.40
CA GLU A 89 3.03 8.43 -5.63
C GLU A 89 4.35 9.21 -5.62
N THR A 90 5.46 8.50 -5.43
CA THR A 90 6.81 9.05 -5.54
C THR A 90 7.82 7.96 -5.89
N THR A 91 9.03 8.35 -6.27
CA THR A 91 10.19 7.46 -6.36
C THR A 91 11.19 7.82 -5.27
N ILE A 92 11.78 6.82 -4.63
CA ILE A 92 12.72 7.02 -3.52
C ILE A 92 13.90 6.03 -3.58
N PRO A 93 15.13 6.42 -3.19
CA PRO A 93 16.22 5.47 -3.00
C PRO A 93 15.90 4.41 -1.94
N TRP A 94 16.48 3.22 -2.08
CA TRP A 94 16.23 2.09 -1.16
C TRP A 94 16.42 2.43 0.31
N SER A 95 17.44 3.22 0.64
CA SER A 95 17.78 3.63 2.01
C SER A 95 16.67 4.41 2.72
N ASN A 96 15.74 5.00 1.95
CA ASN A 96 14.74 5.94 2.47
C ASN A 96 13.30 5.39 2.37
N VAL A 97 13.08 4.20 1.78
CA VAL A 97 11.73 3.65 1.55
C VAL A 97 10.89 3.60 2.82
N MET A 98 11.42 3.05 3.91
CA MET A 98 10.69 2.92 5.18
C MET A 98 10.41 4.29 5.80
N MET A 99 11.43 5.17 5.80
CA MET A 99 11.33 6.53 6.33
C MET A 99 10.22 7.32 5.63
N VAL A 100 10.16 7.26 4.30
CA VAL A 100 9.12 7.94 3.51
C VAL A 100 7.74 7.34 3.77
N CYS A 101 7.63 6.00 3.80
CA CYS A 101 6.34 5.36 4.06
C CYS A 101 5.76 5.72 5.42
N GLU A 102 6.59 5.74 6.46
CA GLU A 102 6.16 6.07 7.84
C GLU A 102 5.95 7.57 8.03
N GLY A 103 6.90 8.39 7.56
CA GLY A 103 6.86 9.84 7.67
C GLY A 103 5.63 10.44 6.98
N VAL A 104 5.35 10.03 5.74
CA VAL A 104 4.18 10.50 4.99
C VAL A 104 2.87 10.07 5.66
N LYS A 105 2.76 8.82 6.14
CA LYS A 105 1.57 8.36 6.88
C LYS A 105 1.33 9.18 8.14
N LYS A 106 2.39 9.46 8.88
CA LYS A 106 2.34 10.31 10.08
C LYS A 106 1.90 11.75 9.72
N ARG A 107 2.53 12.35 8.71
CA ARG A 107 2.24 13.70 8.24
C ARG A 107 0.78 13.87 7.82
N VAL A 108 0.24 12.92 7.04
CA VAL A 108 -1.16 12.93 6.62
C VAL A 108 -2.10 12.93 7.82
N LYS A 109 -1.85 12.07 8.82
CA LYS A 109 -2.66 12.00 10.05
C LYS A 109 -2.63 13.32 10.82
N GLU A 110 -1.44 13.91 10.97
CA GLU A 110 -1.26 15.20 11.66
C GLU A 110 -1.95 16.35 10.93
N ALA A 111 -1.79 16.43 9.61
CA ALA A 111 -2.41 17.46 8.78
C ALA A 111 -3.94 17.35 8.78
N CYS A 112 -4.50 16.13 8.71
CA CYS A 112 -5.93 15.90 8.88
C CYS A 112 -6.46 16.42 10.22
N LEU A 113 -5.77 16.07 11.32
CA LEU A 113 -6.15 16.52 12.66
C LEU A 113 -6.14 18.05 12.77
N GLN A 114 -5.09 18.69 12.25
CA GLN A 114 -4.97 20.16 12.25
C GLN A 114 -6.04 20.84 11.41
N ALA A 115 -6.45 20.23 10.29
CA ALA A 115 -7.52 20.72 9.43
C ALA A 115 -8.94 20.43 9.97
N GLY A 116 -9.06 19.82 11.16
CA GLY A 116 -10.35 19.57 11.81
C GLY A 116 -11.06 18.30 11.35
N VAL A 117 -10.38 17.39 10.65
CA VAL A 117 -10.90 16.06 10.34
C VAL A 117 -10.97 15.24 11.63
N ARG A 118 -12.18 14.87 12.06
CA ARG A 118 -12.40 14.23 13.37
C ARG A 118 -12.21 12.72 13.39
N SER A 119 -12.33 12.06 12.24
CA SER A 119 -12.11 10.62 12.09
C SER A 119 -10.65 10.32 11.79
N ASP A 120 -10.13 9.16 12.21
CA ASP A 120 -8.82 8.68 11.76
C ASP A 120 -8.83 8.55 10.22
N PRO A 121 -7.94 9.23 9.49
CA PRO A 121 -7.90 9.11 8.04
C PRO A 121 -7.35 7.73 7.66
N PHE A 122 -7.83 7.21 6.54
CA PHE A 122 -7.22 6.07 5.90
C PHE A 122 -5.96 6.55 5.18
N VAL A 123 -4.82 5.98 5.53
CA VAL A 123 -3.57 6.17 4.79
C VAL A 123 -2.82 4.85 4.71
N SER A 124 -2.49 4.43 3.49
CA SER A 124 -1.77 3.19 3.23
C SER A 124 -0.76 3.39 2.10
N SER A 125 0.24 2.53 2.02
CA SER A 125 1.26 2.56 0.99
C SER A 125 1.61 1.16 0.50
N ARG A 126 2.05 1.06 -0.75
CA ARG A 126 2.64 -0.15 -1.31
C ARG A 126 3.81 0.20 -2.23
N VAL A 127 4.77 -0.71 -2.32
CA VAL A 127 5.82 -0.64 -3.33
C VAL A 127 5.30 -1.24 -4.63
N THR A 128 5.30 -0.48 -5.71
CA THR A 128 4.71 -0.89 -7.00
C THR A 128 5.74 -1.23 -8.06
N GLN A 129 6.92 -0.61 -8.02
CA GLN A 129 8.02 -0.85 -8.95
C GLN A 129 9.35 -0.87 -8.21
N LEU A 130 10.27 -1.72 -8.67
CA LEU A 130 11.62 -1.87 -8.12
C LEU A 130 12.64 -1.50 -9.20
N TYR A 131 13.69 -0.80 -8.82
CA TYR A 131 14.80 -0.39 -9.67
C TYR A 131 16.14 -0.72 -8.99
N ASP A 132 17.23 -0.62 -9.73
CA ASP A 132 18.58 -0.85 -9.19
C ASP A 132 18.88 0.08 -8.00
N THR A 133 18.43 1.34 -8.06
CA THR A 133 18.75 2.39 -7.07
C THR A 133 17.61 2.74 -6.12
N GLY A 134 16.39 2.25 -6.35
CA GLY A 134 15.25 2.64 -5.54
C GLY A 134 13.93 1.97 -5.93
N ALA A 135 12.84 2.56 -5.48
CA ALA A 135 11.50 2.01 -5.68
C ALA A 135 10.45 3.10 -5.88
N CYS A 136 9.37 2.73 -6.58
CA CYS A 136 8.15 3.52 -6.64
C CYS A 136 7.27 3.18 -5.43
N ILE A 137 6.87 4.20 -4.67
CA ILE A 137 5.94 4.09 -3.56
C ILE A 137 4.61 4.71 -3.98
N TYR A 138 3.53 3.94 -3.84
CA TYR A 138 2.17 4.37 -4.14
C TYR A 138 1.36 4.44 -2.87
N PHE A 139 0.81 5.61 -2.58
CA PHE A 139 -0.01 5.89 -1.42
C PHE A 139 -1.49 5.99 -1.80
N TYR A 140 -2.34 5.60 -0.86
CA TYR A 140 -3.76 5.93 -0.86
C TYR A 140 -4.06 6.72 0.39
N PHE A 141 -4.80 7.81 0.23
CA PHE A 141 -5.24 8.66 1.32
C PHE A 141 -6.73 8.97 1.17
N GLY A 142 -7.48 8.90 2.26
CA GLY A 142 -8.84 9.38 2.31
C GLY A 142 -9.37 9.57 3.72
N PHE A 143 -10.45 10.33 3.85
CA PHE A 143 -11.10 10.59 5.12
C PHE A 143 -12.59 10.84 4.96
N SER A 144 -13.34 10.75 6.06
CA SER A 144 -14.75 11.14 6.05
C SER A 144 -14.88 12.66 6.18
N TRP A 145 -15.58 13.29 5.24
CA TRP A 145 -15.77 14.74 5.27
C TRP A 145 -16.89 15.22 6.19
N LYS A 146 -17.50 14.33 6.99
CA LYS A 146 -18.58 14.71 7.90
C LYS A 146 -18.08 15.74 8.92
N GLY A 147 -18.71 16.91 8.93
CA GLY A 147 -18.34 18.02 9.80
C GLY A 147 -17.15 18.86 9.32
N VAL A 148 -16.61 18.57 8.13
CA VAL A 148 -15.60 19.40 7.46
C VAL A 148 -16.32 20.44 6.59
N ARG A 149 -16.01 21.73 6.79
CA ARG A 149 -16.71 22.83 6.11
C ARG A 149 -16.43 22.89 4.61
N ASP A 150 -15.15 22.77 4.23
CA ASP A 150 -14.70 22.73 2.85
C ASP A 150 -13.79 21.50 2.66
N PRO A 151 -14.39 20.36 2.28
CA PRO A 151 -13.64 19.11 2.22
C PRO A 151 -12.66 19.05 1.06
N VAL A 152 -12.91 19.78 -0.04
CA VAL A 152 -12.00 19.82 -1.18
C VAL A 152 -10.75 20.61 -0.79
N ALA A 153 -10.90 21.82 -0.27
CA ALA A 153 -9.74 22.61 0.17
C ALA A 153 -8.96 21.92 1.29
N THR A 154 -9.66 21.24 2.21
CA THR A 154 -9.03 20.44 3.27
C THR A 154 -8.23 19.27 2.68
N PHE A 155 -8.80 18.55 1.72
CA PHE A 155 -8.12 17.44 1.06
C PHE A 155 -6.86 17.92 0.34
N THR A 156 -6.96 18.99 -0.46
CA THR A 156 -5.83 19.59 -1.17
C THR A 156 -4.71 19.99 -0.21
N ALA A 157 -5.03 20.68 0.89
CA ALA A 157 -4.01 21.10 1.86
C ALA A 157 -3.29 19.90 2.52
N VAL A 158 -4.00 18.80 2.79
CA VAL A 158 -3.39 17.59 3.35
C VAL A 158 -2.53 16.86 2.31
N GLU A 159 -2.98 16.81 1.06
CA GLU A 159 -2.20 16.22 -0.03
C GLU A 159 -0.92 17.01 -0.32
N ASP A 160 -1.00 18.35 -0.35
CA ASP A 160 0.15 19.24 -0.46
C ASP A 160 1.14 19.01 0.70
N ALA A 161 0.65 18.93 1.93
CA ALA A 161 1.48 18.63 3.10
C ALA A 161 2.16 17.24 3.02
N ALA A 162 1.49 16.25 2.42
CA ALA A 162 2.08 14.93 2.17
C ALA A 162 3.17 15.01 1.08
N ARG A 163 2.95 15.83 0.04
CA ARG A 163 3.93 16.07 -1.02
C ARG A 163 5.17 16.78 -0.51
N GLU A 164 5.01 17.80 0.33
CA GLU A 164 6.11 18.49 1.00
C GLU A 164 6.97 17.51 1.82
N GLU A 165 6.33 16.61 2.57
CA GLU A 165 7.02 15.59 3.35
C GLU A 165 7.79 14.60 2.47
N ILE A 166 7.18 14.16 1.36
CA ILE A 166 7.87 13.33 0.36
C ILE A 166 9.16 14.00 -0.10
N LEU A 167 9.09 15.28 -0.49
CA LEU A 167 10.24 16.03 -0.97
C LEU A 167 11.30 16.23 0.12
N ALA A 168 10.87 16.54 1.35
CA ALA A 168 11.75 16.72 2.50
C ALA A 168 12.52 15.44 2.86
N LEU A 169 11.91 14.27 2.65
CA LEU A 169 12.51 12.96 2.88
C LEU A 169 13.31 12.41 1.67
N GLY A 170 13.43 13.22 0.60
CA GLY A 170 14.24 12.93 -0.58
C GLY A 170 13.52 12.17 -1.70
N GLY A 171 12.19 12.11 -1.66
CA GLY A 171 11.38 11.54 -2.73
C GLY A 171 11.26 12.46 -3.94
N ALA A 172 11.06 11.87 -5.11
CA ALA A 172 10.78 12.61 -6.33
C ALA A 172 9.39 13.28 -6.27
N LEU A 173 9.21 14.36 -7.04
CA LEU A 173 7.92 15.03 -7.17
C LEU A 173 6.83 14.08 -7.71
N SER A 174 7.17 13.27 -8.71
CA SER A 174 6.27 12.36 -9.42
C SER A 174 7.09 11.22 -10.02
N HIS A 175 6.55 10.01 -10.05
CA HIS A 175 7.09 8.88 -10.81
C HIS A 175 6.38 8.75 -12.15
N HIS A 176 5.05 8.88 -12.19
CA HIS A 176 4.25 8.62 -13.40
C HIS A 176 2.96 9.39 -13.55
N HIS A 177 2.44 10.05 -12.50
CA HIS A 177 1.23 10.87 -12.66
C HIS A 177 1.50 12.16 -13.48
N GLY A 178 2.75 12.62 -13.52
CA GLY A 178 3.14 13.93 -14.06
C GLY A 178 3.46 14.92 -12.96
#